data_AF-F3FW30-F1
#
_entry.id   AF-F3FW30-F1
#
_cell.length_a   1.000
_cell.length_b   1.000
_cell.length_c   1.000
_cell.angle_alpha   90.00
_cell.angle_beta   90.00
_cell.angle_gamma   90.00
#
_symmetry.space_group_name_H-M   'P 1'
#
loop_
_entity.id
_entity.type
_entity.pdbx_description
1 polymer ?
#
loop_
_entity_poly.entity_id
_entity_poly.type
_entity_poly.pdbx_seq_one_letter_code
_entity_poly.pdbx_strand_id
1 'polypeptide(L)'
;LAQLEGGSAAYHIPAGLRMRGSLDQASLQRALDRIVARHEALRTTFVQEQGQPAEQRISAAETGFRLQLQVLAGQNDAEDTLLAIAAQEASEHFDLVNGPLVRG
;
A
#
# COMPACT_ATOMS: atom_id res chain seq x y z
N LEU A 1 -14.13 -17.50 -9.92
CA LEU A 1 -13.41 -16.92 -8.76
C LEU A 1 -11.97 -16.78 -9.21
N ALA A 2 -11.48 -15.54 -9.30
CA ALA A 2 -10.14 -15.23 -9.81
C ALA A 2 -9.09 -15.87 -8.91
N GLN A 3 -8.78 -17.14 -9.17
CA GLN A 3 -7.80 -17.91 -8.42
C GLN A 3 -6.44 -17.52 -8.98
N LEU A 4 -5.92 -16.42 -8.44
CA LEU A 4 -4.51 -16.05 -8.48
C LEU A 4 -3.92 -15.73 -9.86
N GLU A 5 -4.72 -15.27 -10.81
CA GLU A 5 -4.21 -14.45 -11.91
C GLU A 5 -4.21 -12.99 -11.46
N GLY A 6 -3.02 -12.48 -11.12
CA GLY A 6 -2.67 -11.06 -10.95
C GLY A 6 -3.75 -10.21 -10.29
N GLY A 7 -3.70 -10.09 -8.95
CA GLY A 7 -4.69 -9.44 -8.10
C GLY A 7 -5.44 -8.30 -8.79
N SER A 8 -6.70 -8.57 -9.14
CA SER A 8 -7.54 -7.58 -9.81
C SER A 8 -7.63 -6.31 -8.98
N ALA A 9 -7.40 -5.16 -9.62
CA ALA A 9 -7.58 -3.84 -8.99
C ALA A 9 -9.00 -3.62 -8.42
N ALA A 10 -9.99 -4.45 -8.80
CA ALA A 10 -11.34 -4.42 -8.24
C ALA A 10 -11.40 -4.64 -6.72
N TYR A 11 -10.34 -5.23 -6.13
CA TYR A 11 -10.25 -5.46 -4.68
C TYR A 11 -9.36 -4.45 -3.96
N HIS A 12 -8.79 -3.47 -4.66
CA HIS A 12 -8.04 -2.40 -4.01
C HIS A 12 -9.01 -1.44 -3.31
N ILE A 13 -8.61 -0.93 -2.15
CA ILE A 13 -9.34 0.08 -1.39
C ILE A 13 -8.47 1.34 -1.32
N PRO A 14 -8.44 2.18 -2.38
CA PRO A 14 -7.70 3.42 -2.35
C PRO A 14 -8.36 4.42 -1.39
N ALA A 15 -7.54 5.15 -0.64
CA ALA A 15 -7.99 6.21 0.26
C ALA A 15 -7.02 7.40 0.16
N GLY A 16 -7.54 8.61 0.34
CA GLY A 16 -6.75 9.84 0.32
C GLY A 16 -7.07 10.73 1.52
N LEU A 17 -6.03 11.35 2.09
CA LEU A 17 -6.16 12.31 3.18
C LEU A 17 -5.51 13.64 2.78
N ARG A 18 -6.26 14.74 2.86
CA ARG A 18 -5.72 16.08 2.66
C ARG A 18 -5.37 16.72 4.00
N MET A 19 -4.08 16.88 4.24
CA MET A 19 -3.57 17.57 5.43
C MET A 19 -3.23 19.03 5.08
N ARG A 20 -3.42 19.94 6.04
CA ARG A 20 -3.07 21.36 5.91
C ARG A 20 -2.17 21.75 7.08
N GLY A 21 -1.09 22.46 6.79
CA GLY A 21 -0.08 22.87 7.76
C GLY A 21 1.25 22.13 7.57
N SER A 22 2.14 22.25 8.55
CA SER A 22 3.43 21.56 8.55
C SER A 22 3.25 20.06 8.82
N LEU A 23 3.82 19.22 7.97
CA LEU A 23 3.86 17.78 8.16
C LEU A 23 5.25 17.36 8.64
N ASP A 24 5.34 16.73 9.81
CA ASP A 24 6.55 16.03 10.23
C ASP A 24 6.55 14.63 9.62
N GLN A 25 7.34 14.46 8.55
CA GLN A 25 7.46 13.20 7.81
C GLN A 25 7.93 12.04 8.69
N ALA A 26 8.88 12.27 9.60
CA ALA A 26 9.42 11.22 10.44
C ALA A 26 8.36 10.74 11.45
N SER A 27 7.56 11.67 11.97
CA SER A 27 6.43 11.33 12.84
C SER A 27 5.33 10.56 12.08
N LEU A 28 5.02 10.95 10.84
CA LEU A 28 4.06 10.22 10.00
C LEU A 28 4.53 8.78 9.72
N GLN A 29 5.78 8.60 9.28
CA GLN A 29 6.35 7.26 9.04
C GLN A 29 6.24 6.38 10.28
N ARG A 30 6.68 6.88 11.45
CA ARG A 30 6.60 6.12 12.71
C ARG A 30 5.16 5.77 13.10
N ALA A 31 4.19 6.64 12.81
CA ALA A 31 2.79 6.37 13.07
C ALA A 31 2.26 5.24 12.17
N LEU A 32 2.56 5.30 10.87
CA LEU A 32 2.17 4.28 9.90
C LEU A 32 2.83 2.93 10.21
N ASP A 33 4.13 2.92 10.54
CA ASP A 33 4.85 1.70 10.95
C ASP A 33 4.21 1.05 12.18
N ARG A 34 3.80 1.85 13.18
CA ARG A 34 3.11 1.34 14.38
C ARG A 34 1.74 0.75 14.05
N ILE A 35 1.01 1.32 13.09
CA ILE A 35 -0.25 0.77 12.62
C ILE A 35 0.00 -0.59 11.96
N VAL A 36 0.95 -0.67 11.02
CA VAL A 36 1.27 -1.95 10.35
C VAL A 36 1.77 -3.00 11.34
N ALA A 37 2.63 -2.63 12.29
CA ALA A 37 3.11 -3.53 13.33
C ALA A 37 1.96 -4.12 14.17
N ARG A 38 1.01 -3.26 14.58
CA ARG A 38 -0.14 -3.63 15.42
C ARG A 38 -1.14 -4.53 14.69
N HIS A 39 -1.28 -4.40 13.37
CA HIS A 39 -2.34 -5.04 12.60
C HIS A 39 -1.80 -6.14 11.68
N GLU A 40 -1.94 -7.40 12.09
CA GLU A 40 -1.51 -8.57 11.30
C GLU A 40 -2.11 -8.59 9.89
N ALA A 41 -3.36 -8.19 9.74
CA ALA A 41 -4.04 -8.13 8.44
C ALA A 41 -3.30 -7.26 7.40
N LEU A 42 -2.59 -6.21 7.83
CA LEU A 42 -1.79 -5.35 6.94
C LEU A 42 -0.45 -5.97 6.55
N ARG A 43 -0.06 -7.06 7.23
CA ARG A 43 1.19 -7.82 7.02
C ARG A 43 0.93 -9.21 6.43
N THR A 44 -0.31 -9.53 6.08
CA THR A 44 -0.68 -10.83 5.52
C THR A 44 -0.42 -10.86 4.01
N THR A 45 0.31 -11.88 3.56
CA THR A 45 0.45 -12.29 2.15
C THR A 45 -0.19 -13.65 1.93
N PHE A 46 -0.38 -14.01 0.66
CA PHE A 46 -1.06 -15.22 0.22
C PHE A 46 -0.15 -16.00 -0.72
N VAL A 47 0.02 -17.29 -0.42
CA VAL A 47 0.78 -18.20 -1.25
C VAL A 47 -0.06 -19.40 -1.63
N GLN A 48 0.18 -19.93 -2.82
CA GLN A 48 -0.41 -21.19 -3.25
C GLN A 48 0.65 -22.00 -3.98
N GLU A 49 1.03 -23.13 -3.40
CA GLU A 49 1.85 -24.13 -4.09
C GLU A 49 0.95 -25.03 -4.94
N GLN A 50 1.49 -25.59 -6.02
CA GLN A 50 0.69 -26.38 -6.97
C GLN A 50 -0.01 -27.56 -6.28
N GLY A 51 -1.34 -27.62 -6.42
CA GLY A 51 -2.15 -28.67 -5.84
C GLY A 51 -2.42 -28.53 -4.33
N GLN A 52 -1.94 -27.47 -3.68
CA GLN A 52 -2.21 -27.17 -2.27
C GLN A 52 -3.28 -26.07 -2.11
N PRO A 53 -4.01 -26.05 -0.99
CA PRO A 53 -4.84 -24.92 -0.61
C PRO A 53 -4.01 -23.63 -0.52
N ALA A 54 -4.63 -22.48 -0.76
CA ALA A 54 -3.97 -21.20 -0.52
C ALA A 54 -3.72 -21.01 0.99
N GLU A 55 -2.52 -20.57 1.34
CA GLU A 55 -2.12 -20.31 2.73
C GLU A 55 -1.87 -18.82 2.95
N GLN A 56 -2.15 -18.35 4.17
CA GLN A 56 -1.82 -17.01 4.61
C GLN A 56 -0.48 -17.02 5.35
N ARG A 57 0.38 -16.06 5.01
CA ARG A 57 1.64 -15.83 5.71
C ARG A 57 1.61 -14.44 6.32
N ILE A 58 1.91 -14.35 7.62
CA ILE A 58 1.94 -13.07 8.34
C ILE A 58 3.40 -12.68 8.52
N SER A 59 3.83 -11.60 7.89
CA SER A 59 5.20 -11.08 8.01
C SER A 59 5.47 -10.54 9.42
N ALA A 60 6.73 -10.40 9.83
CA ALA A 60 7.11 -9.94 11.17
C ALA A 60 6.55 -8.53 11.49
N ALA A 61 6.38 -8.18 12.76
CA ALA A 61 5.79 -6.91 13.17
C ALA A 61 6.63 -5.68 12.75
N GLU A 62 7.91 -5.91 12.46
CA GLU A 62 8.88 -4.93 11.98
C GLU A 62 8.72 -4.62 10.49
N THR A 63 7.82 -5.32 9.79
CA THR A 63 7.40 -4.98 8.43
C THR A 63 6.75 -3.61 8.47
N GLY A 64 7.50 -2.56 8.13
CA GLY A 64 7.02 -1.17 8.14
C GLY A 64 6.08 -0.84 6.99
N PHE A 65 5.54 0.37 7.01
CA PHE A 65 4.75 0.91 5.92
C PHE A 65 5.67 1.46 4.81
N ARG A 66 5.41 1.08 3.56
CA ARG A 66 6.13 1.65 2.40
C ARG A 66 5.53 3.00 2.05
N LEU A 67 6.05 4.07 2.67
CA LEU A 67 5.68 5.45 2.38
C LEU A 67 6.57 6.02 1.29
N GLN A 68 5.97 6.55 0.23
CA GLN A 68 6.66 7.27 -0.84
C GLN A 68 6.41 8.77 -0.70
N LEU A 69 7.48 9.56 -0.78
CA LEU A 69 7.38 11.02 -0.75
C LEU A 69 7.54 11.58 -2.17
N GLN A 70 6.55 12.36 -2.60
CA GLN A 70 6.62 13.15 -3.82
C GLN A 70 6.37 14.63 -3.52
N VAL A 71 7.26 15.51 -4.00
CA VAL A 71 7.16 16.95 -3.79
C VAL A 71 6.69 17.62 -5.07
N LEU A 72 5.44 18.08 -5.08
CA LEU A 72 4.81 18.74 -6.23
C LEU A 72 4.77 20.28 -6.11
N ALA A 73 5.29 20.83 -5.02
CA ALA A 73 5.27 22.26 -4.77
C ALA A 73 6.06 23.03 -5.86
N GLY A 74 5.44 24.08 -6.41
CA GLY A 74 6.04 24.92 -7.45
C GLY A 74 5.88 24.39 -8.88
N GLN A 75 5.21 23.24 -9.08
CA GLN A 75 4.84 22.76 -10.41
C GLN A 75 3.52 23.41 -10.86
N ASN A 76 3.42 23.75 -12.15
CA ASN A 76 2.22 24.39 -12.70
C ASN A 76 1.02 23.43 -12.81
N ASP A 77 1.30 22.14 -12.90
CA ASP A 77 0.38 21.02 -13.11
C ASP A 77 0.22 20.14 -11.86
N ALA A 78 0.65 20.61 -10.68
CA ALA A 78 0.72 19.82 -9.45
C ALA A 78 -0.57 19.05 -9.10
N GLU A 79 -1.74 19.62 -9.36
CA GLU A 79 -3.02 18.95 -9.09
C GLU A 79 -3.30 17.81 -10.08
N ASP A 80 -3.05 18.02 -11.38
CA ASP A 80 -3.19 16.99 -12.40
C ASP A 80 -2.17 15.86 -12.18
N THR A 81 -0.92 16.21 -11.83
CA THR A 81 0.11 15.24 -11.47
C THR A 81 -0.30 14.41 -10.26
N LEU A 82 -0.84 15.03 -9.21
CA LEU A 82 -1.33 14.33 -8.02
C LEU A 82 -2.43 13.32 -8.37
N LEU A 83 -3.41 13.72 -9.19
CA LEU A 83 -4.49 12.85 -9.62
C LEU A 83 -3.98 11.68 -10.46
N ALA A 84 -3.02 11.92 -11.36
CA ALA A 84 -2.40 10.88 -12.17
C ALA A 84 -1.65 9.86 -11.30
N ILE A 85 -0.86 10.33 -10.32
CA ILE A 85 -0.16 9.46 -9.36
C ILE A 85 -1.17 8.61 -8.58
N ALA A 86 -2.22 9.23 -8.03
CA ALA A 86 -3.22 8.51 -7.26
C ALA A 86 -3.98 7.46 -8.09
N ALA A 87 -4.31 7.76 -9.35
CA ALA A 87 -4.95 6.81 -10.25
C ALA A 87 -4.03 5.65 -10.63
N GLN A 88 -2.75 5.94 -10.90
CA GLN A 88 -1.76 4.92 -11.17
C GLN A 88 -1.59 4.00 -9.96
N GLU A 89 -1.44 4.57 -8.77
CA GLU A 89 -1.28 3.80 -7.54
C GLU A 89 -2.53 2.98 -7.21
N ALA A 90 -3.74 3.48 -7.46
CA ALA A 90 -4.96 2.72 -7.24
C ALA A 90 -5.09 1.50 -8.17
N SER A 91 -4.50 1.56 -9.37
CA SER A 91 -4.59 0.50 -10.37
C SER A 91 -3.42 -0.50 -10.35
N GLU A 92 -2.27 -0.10 -9.80
CA GLU A 92 -1.08 -0.96 -9.72
C GLU A 92 -1.36 -2.23 -8.89
N HIS A 93 -1.14 -3.41 -9.46
CA HIS A 93 -1.43 -4.66 -8.77
C HIS A 93 -0.48 -4.88 -7.58
N PHE A 94 -1.00 -5.49 -6.52
CA PHE A 94 -0.13 -6.02 -5.46
C PHE A 94 0.45 -7.38 -5.84
N ASP A 95 1.70 -7.60 -5.48
CA ASP A 95 2.28 -8.93 -5.39
C ASP A 95 1.73 -9.62 -4.14
N LEU A 96 0.76 -10.51 -4.33
CA LEU A 96 0.09 -11.21 -3.24
C LEU A 96 1.04 -12.14 -2.47
N VAL A 97 2.17 -12.56 -3.06
CA VAL A 97 3.13 -13.51 -2.46
C VAL A 97 4.13 -12.76 -1.59
N ASN A 98 4.70 -11.68 -2.12
CA ASN A 98 5.83 -10.98 -1.49
C ASN A 98 5.41 -9.76 -0.65
N GLY A 99 4.24 -9.17 -0.92
CA GLY A 99 3.71 -8.03 -0.17
C GLY A 99 4.68 -6.83 -0.05
N PRO A 100 4.44 -5.92 0.92
CA PRO A 100 3.22 -5.81 1.72
C PRO A 100 2.00 -5.42 0.86
N LEU A 101 0.78 -5.77 1.30
CA LEU A 101 -0.47 -5.46 0.59
C LEU A 101 -1.05 -4.10 0.97
N VAL A 102 -0.17 -3.16 1.34
CA VAL A 102 -0.49 -1.78 1.71
C VAL A 102 0.69 -0.89 1.28
N ARG A 103 0.38 0.28 0.71
CA ARG A 103 1.33 1.29 0.23
C ARG A 103 0.69 2.69 0.21
N GLY A 104 1.50 3.73 0.07
CA GLY A 104 1.10 5.12 -0.05
C GLY A 104 2.28 6.08 -0.07
#